data_AF-A0A2K2H6V4-F1
#
_entry.id   AF-A0A2K2H6V4-F1
#
_cell.length_a   1.000
_cell.length_b   1.000
_cell.length_c   1.000
_cell.angle_alpha   90.00
_cell.angle_beta   90.00
_cell.angle_gamma   90.00
#
_symmetry.space_group_name_H-M   'P 1'
#
loop_
_entity.id
_entity.type
_entity.pdbx_description
1 polymer ?
#
loop_
_entity_poly.entity_id
_entity_poly.type
_entity_poly.pdbx_seq_one_letter_code
_entity_poly.pdbx_strand_id
1 'polypeptide(L)'
;MYCAYYWLLEPLRGGIKDSNERTPAFKFDIKPERLPDTYEFALYADQDGVPEFARLIIPNLDEKVIPDEVLPLLQTTKEHLITVLRLTYSYKADYFPLTAWTFFSDDQPLKFGLETRLSGKDVFNPDNTKNLFFHSMSFREDLRLFVDGGDERIPLQYRFLSYYKILEKNFKKNGLWKKEELEQHLKTYEELFKEAGFIGKPSSTLHSVRDKCAHIRTGNTRESLGVTHLNHKEAVITSALLPILNRITGQIINSTFADRKIC
;
A
#
# COMPACT_ATOMS: atom_id res chain seq x y z
N MET A 1 18.70 13.67 -19.49
CA MET A 1 18.31 13.76 -18.06
C MET A 1 17.96 12.36 -17.60
N TYR A 2 18.09 12.09 -16.31
CA TYR A 2 17.64 10.82 -15.74
C TYR A 2 16.90 11.02 -14.42
N CYS A 3 16.10 10.03 -14.04
CA CYS A 3 15.46 9.94 -12.73
C CYS A 3 16.10 8.83 -11.91
N ALA A 4 16.42 9.11 -10.65
CA ALA A 4 16.76 8.08 -9.67
C ALA A 4 15.55 7.84 -8.78
N TYR A 5 15.01 6.61 -8.85
CA TYR A 5 13.87 6.16 -8.06
C TYR A 5 14.34 5.27 -6.91
N TYR A 6 13.90 5.53 -5.69
CA TYR A 6 14.39 4.91 -4.47
C TYR A 6 13.30 4.14 -3.75
N TRP A 7 13.60 2.90 -3.39
CA TRP A 7 12.83 2.11 -2.44
C TRP A 7 13.63 1.93 -1.16
N LEU A 8 13.11 2.45 -0.04
CA LEU A 8 13.73 2.31 1.28
C LEU A 8 13.33 0.99 1.93
N LEU A 9 14.25 0.32 2.63
CA LEU A 9 14.03 -1.00 3.23
C LEU A 9 13.94 -0.91 4.76
N GLU A 10 13.10 -1.74 5.37
CA GLU A 10 12.99 -1.86 6.82
C GLU A 10 13.97 -2.88 7.41
N PRO A 11 14.54 -2.61 8.60
CA PRO A 11 14.37 -1.39 9.40
C PRO A 11 15.26 -0.24 8.89
N LEU A 12 14.69 0.97 8.77
CA LEU A 12 15.45 2.15 8.36
C LEU A 12 16.33 2.68 9.51
N ARG A 13 17.65 2.71 9.33
CA ARG A 13 18.64 3.06 10.37
C ARG A 13 19.18 4.48 10.21
N GLY A 14 18.33 5.49 10.37
CA GLY A 14 18.78 6.89 10.49
C GLY A 14 18.83 7.72 9.20
N GLY A 15 18.44 7.15 8.05
CA GLY A 15 18.30 7.84 6.76
C GLY A 15 19.25 7.31 5.68
N ILE A 16 19.12 7.81 4.44
CA ILE A 16 19.97 7.40 3.31
C ILE A 16 20.78 8.58 2.77
N LYS A 17 22.04 8.31 2.44
CA LYS A 17 22.91 9.19 1.64
C LYS A 17 23.40 8.40 0.46
N ASP A 18 23.03 8.82 -0.74
CA ASP A 18 23.44 8.19 -1.98
C ASP A 18 24.25 9.18 -2.83
N SER A 19 25.32 8.66 -3.42
CA SER A 19 26.21 9.41 -4.29
C SER A 19 26.87 8.49 -5.30
N ASN A 20 27.50 9.06 -6.32
CA ASN A 20 28.29 8.30 -7.30
C ASN A 20 29.45 7.49 -6.67
N GLU A 21 29.89 7.85 -5.46
CA GLU A 21 30.98 7.16 -4.75
C GLU A 21 30.49 5.95 -3.95
N ARG A 22 29.18 5.85 -3.73
CA ARG A 22 28.61 4.76 -2.94
C ARG A 22 28.65 3.47 -3.75
N THR A 23 29.21 2.43 -3.16
CA THR A 23 29.31 1.11 -3.81
C THR A 23 28.04 0.30 -3.50
N PRO A 24 27.32 -0.20 -4.52
CA PRO A 24 26.18 -1.07 -4.29
C PRO A 24 26.64 -2.47 -3.87
N ALA A 25 25.81 -3.16 -3.06
CA ALA A 25 25.99 -4.57 -2.74
C ALA A 25 25.91 -5.43 -4.01
N PHE A 26 25.01 -5.06 -4.93
CA PHE A 26 25.00 -5.55 -6.30
C PHE A 26 24.32 -4.53 -7.23
N LYS A 27 24.65 -4.61 -8.52
CA LYS A 27 23.99 -3.85 -9.58
C LYS A 27 23.83 -4.68 -10.85
N PHE A 28 22.79 -4.41 -11.61
CA PHE A 28 22.57 -5.02 -12.93
C PHE A 28 21.63 -4.16 -13.78
N ASP A 29 21.68 -4.42 -15.08
CA ASP A 29 20.84 -3.76 -16.07
C ASP A 29 19.54 -4.54 -16.29
N ILE A 30 18.43 -3.83 -16.30
CA ILE A 30 17.10 -4.36 -16.64
C ILE A 30 16.76 -3.86 -18.04
N LYS A 31 16.48 -4.78 -18.97
CA LYS A 31 16.02 -4.48 -20.33
C LYS A 31 14.63 -5.06 -20.55
N PRO A 32 13.56 -4.28 -20.28
CA PRO A 32 12.18 -4.74 -20.46
C PRO A 32 11.87 -4.89 -21.95
N GLU A 33 11.17 -5.95 -22.36
CA GLU A 33 10.83 -6.18 -23.78
C GLU A 33 10.02 -5.05 -24.43
N ARG A 34 9.25 -4.32 -23.62
CA ARG A 34 8.30 -3.30 -24.08
C ARG A 34 8.78 -1.86 -23.92
N LEU A 35 9.98 -1.66 -23.35
CA LEU A 35 10.54 -0.33 -23.11
C LEU A 35 11.83 -0.19 -23.91
N PRO A 36 12.09 0.98 -24.51
CA PRO A 36 13.22 1.16 -25.42
C PRO A 36 14.57 1.18 -24.69
N ASP A 37 14.57 1.64 -23.43
CA ASP A 37 15.78 1.90 -22.66
C ASP A 37 16.22 0.72 -21.78
N THR A 38 17.47 0.82 -21.32
CA THR A 38 18.05 -0.06 -20.30
C THR A 38 18.09 0.68 -18.96
N TYR A 39 17.63 0.02 -17.90
CA TYR A 39 17.47 0.62 -16.57
C TYR A 39 18.50 0.05 -15.62
N GLU A 40 19.29 0.88 -14.94
CA GLU A 40 20.25 0.39 -13.94
C GLU A 40 19.53 0.16 -12.61
N PHE A 41 19.52 -1.08 -12.12
CA PHE A 41 19.07 -1.43 -10.78
C PHE A 41 20.27 -1.66 -9.86
N ALA A 42 20.21 -1.12 -8.65
CA ALA A 42 21.24 -1.31 -7.63
C ALA A 42 20.62 -1.47 -6.24
N LEU A 43 21.15 -2.42 -5.44
CA LEU A 43 20.84 -2.55 -4.02
C LEU A 43 22.02 -2.08 -3.19
N TYR A 44 21.75 -1.29 -2.15
CA TYR A 44 22.75 -0.77 -1.23
C TYR A 44 22.50 -1.33 0.18
N ALA A 45 23.60 -1.67 0.85
CA ALA A 45 23.60 -2.15 2.23
C ALA A 45 24.44 -1.22 3.11
N ASP A 46 24.22 -1.33 4.43
CA ASP A 46 25.05 -0.68 5.44
C ASP A 46 26.38 -1.44 5.64
N GLN A 47 27.18 -0.99 6.61
CA GLN A 47 28.47 -1.59 6.93
C GLN A 47 28.36 -3.02 7.47
N ASP A 48 27.20 -3.40 8.03
CA ASP A 48 26.91 -4.74 8.53
C ASP A 48 26.31 -5.65 7.45
N GLY A 49 26.14 -5.15 6.22
CA GLY A 49 25.51 -5.86 5.12
C GLY A 49 23.98 -5.90 5.20
N VAL A 50 23.36 -5.08 6.05
CA VAL A 50 21.89 -4.94 6.11
C VAL A 50 21.42 -4.08 4.94
N PRO A 51 20.48 -4.57 4.10
CA PRO A 51 19.93 -3.76 3.01
C PRO A 51 19.29 -2.47 3.51
N GLU A 52 19.67 -1.33 2.94
CA GLU A 52 19.16 0.00 3.32
C GLU A 52 18.17 0.56 2.30
N PHE A 53 18.53 0.51 1.01
CA PHE A 53 17.64 0.94 -0.07
C PHE A 53 18.04 0.29 -1.40
N ALA A 54 17.10 0.28 -2.33
CA ALA A 54 17.36 0.00 -3.73
C ALA A 54 17.08 1.24 -4.58
N ARG A 55 17.81 1.35 -5.69
CA ARG A 55 17.70 2.43 -6.66
C ARG A 55 17.45 1.85 -8.05
N LEU A 56 16.54 2.45 -8.79
CA LEU A 56 16.42 2.27 -10.24
C LEU A 56 16.71 3.60 -10.94
N ILE A 57 17.61 3.58 -11.92
CA ILE A 57 17.86 4.71 -12.81
C ILE A 57 16.99 4.57 -14.05
N ILE A 58 16.20 5.61 -14.32
CA ILE A 58 15.40 5.77 -15.54
C ILE A 58 16.15 6.79 -16.41
N PRO A 59 16.81 6.35 -17.49
CA PRO A 59 17.61 7.24 -18.33
C PRO A 59 16.73 8.04 -19.33
N ASN A 60 17.38 8.92 -20.08
CA ASN A 60 16.86 9.54 -21.31
C ASN A 60 15.48 10.21 -21.18
N LEU A 61 15.24 10.89 -20.06
CA LEU A 61 14.00 11.63 -19.85
C LEU A 61 14.06 13.01 -20.53
N ASP A 62 13.05 13.30 -21.35
CA ASP A 62 12.86 14.61 -21.98
C ASP A 62 12.36 15.65 -20.97
N GLU A 63 11.57 15.22 -19.98
CA GLU A 63 10.95 16.07 -18.96
C GLU A 63 11.20 15.54 -17.55
N LYS A 64 10.96 16.39 -16.54
CA LYS A 64 11.03 16.00 -15.11
C LYS A 64 9.76 15.24 -14.67
N VAL A 65 9.40 14.21 -15.41
CA VAL A 65 8.24 13.36 -15.19
C VAL A 65 8.65 11.90 -15.37
N ILE A 66 8.10 11.01 -14.54
CA ILE A 66 8.26 9.55 -14.75
C ILE A 66 7.20 9.14 -15.78
N PRO A 67 7.59 8.56 -16.94
CA PRO A 67 6.62 8.15 -17.95
C PRO A 67 5.70 7.03 -17.45
N ASP A 68 4.42 7.09 -17.81
CA ASP A 68 3.39 6.16 -17.34
C ASP A 68 3.70 4.70 -17.71
N GLU A 69 4.32 4.48 -18.88
CA GLU A 69 4.75 3.18 -19.37
C GLU A 69 5.82 2.52 -18.50
N VAL A 70 6.55 3.30 -17.68
CA VAL A 70 7.58 2.80 -16.76
C VAL A 70 6.98 2.38 -15.41
N LEU A 71 5.78 2.88 -15.04
CA LEU A 71 5.15 2.57 -13.75
C LEU A 71 4.95 1.06 -13.49
N PRO A 72 4.53 0.23 -14.48
CA PRO A 72 4.45 -1.21 -14.29
C PRO A 72 5.80 -1.87 -14.00
N LEU A 73 6.89 -1.37 -14.60
CA LEU A 73 8.24 -1.85 -14.35
C LEU A 73 8.67 -1.54 -12.90
N LEU A 74 8.43 -0.30 -12.44
CA LEU A 74 8.73 0.09 -11.06
C LEU A 74 8.02 -0.81 -10.06
N GLN A 75 6.72 -1.05 -10.26
CA GLN A 75 5.94 -1.91 -9.38
C GLN A 75 6.45 -3.36 -9.40
N THR A 76 6.67 -3.93 -10.58
CA THR A 76 7.13 -5.33 -10.72
C THR A 76 8.52 -5.50 -10.10
N THR A 77 9.42 -4.55 -10.32
CA THR A 77 10.78 -4.58 -9.75
C THR A 77 10.75 -4.50 -8.24
N LYS A 78 9.91 -3.61 -7.68
CA LYS A 78 9.66 -3.51 -6.24
C LYS A 78 9.15 -4.84 -5.67
N GLU A 79 8.10 -5.41 -6.24
CA GLU A 79 7.54 -6.69 -5.77
C GLU A 79 8.53 -7.84 -5.87
N HIS A 80 9.32 -7.89 -6.95
CA HIS A 80 10.32 -8.91 -7.13
C HIS A 80 11.47 -8.79 -6.12
N LEU A 81 12.01 -7.58 -5.92
CA LEU A 81 13.09 -7.34 -4.96
C LEU A 81 12.70 -7.81 -3.56
N ILE A 82 11.52 -7.44 -3.07
CA ILE A 82 11.12 -7.84 -1.72
C ILE A 82 10.92 -9.35 -1.60
N THR A 83 10.42 -9.99 -2.67
CA THR A 83 10.31 -11.45 -2.72
C THR A 83 11.69 -12.10 -2.62
N VAL A 84 12.68 -11.61 -3.36
CA VAL A 84 14.05 -12.11 -3.30
C VAL A 84 14.67 -11.88 -1.93
N LEU A 85 14.58 -10.67 -1.36
CA LEU A 85 15.09 -10.37 -0.02
C LEU A 85 14.46 -11.24 1.07
N ARG A 86 13.16 -11.56 0.94
CA ARG A 86 12.46 -12.46 1.86
C ARG A 86 13.00 -13.89 1.81
N LEU A 87 13.52 -14.31 0.66
CA LEU A 87 14.11 -15.63 0.47
C LEU A 87 15.59 -15.69 0.84
N THR A 88 16.36 -14.63 0.57
CA THR A 88 17.83 -14.65 0.67
C THR A 88 18.40 -13.94 1.89
N TYR A 89 17.66 -13.01 2.50
CA TYR A 89 18.13 -12.19 3.62
C TYR A 89 17.28 -12.41 4.88
N SER A 90 15.99 -12.04 4.84
CA SER A 90 15.11 -12.10 6.00
C SER A 90 13.66 -12.24 5.58
N TYR A 91 12.96 -13.25 6.10
CA TYR A 91 11.52 -13.44 5.86
C TYR A 91 10.64 -12.24 6.27
N LYS A 92 11.18 -11.34 7.10
CA LYS A 92 10.54 -10.09 7.55
C LYS A 92 10.93 -8.87 6.72
N ALA A 93 11.74 -9.03 5.67
CA ALA A 93 12.12 -7.90 4.83
C ALA A 93 10.86 -7.22 4.31
N ASP A 94 10.81 -5.90 4.46
CA ASP A 94 9.72 -5.08 3.96
C ASP A 94 10.25 -3.73 3.47
N TYR A 95 9.41 -2.99 2.76
CA TYR A 95 9.70 -1.62 2.40
C TYR A 95 9.32 -0.68 3.53
N PHE A 96 10.19 0.29 3.80
CA PHE A 96 9.78 1.44 4.59
C PHE A 96 8.73 2.20 3.77
N PRO A 97 7.62 2.67 4.37
CA PRO A 97 6.46 3.22 3.65
C PRO A 97 6.68 4.64 3.14
N LEU A 98 7.84 4.87 2.53
CA LEU A 98 8.23 6.11 1.88
C LEU A 98 8.95 5.76 0.58
N THR A 99 8.42 6.27 -0.51
CA THR A 99 9.06 6.21 -1.81
C THR A 99 9.59 7.60 -2.16
N ALA A 100 10.81 7.66 -2.70
CA ALA A 100 11.43 8.92 -3.08
C ALA A 100 11.97 8.82 -4.51
N TRP A 101 11.97 9.94 -5.23
CA TRP A 101 12.62 10.05 -6.53
C TRP A 101 13.11 11.47 -6.75
N THR A 102 14.09 11.62 -7.64
CA THR A 102 14.59 12.93 -8.04
C THR A 102 15.19 12.87 -9.45
N PHE A 103 15.23 14.02 -10.11
CA PHE A 103 15.70 14.17 -11.48
C PHE A 103 17.04 14.88 -11.53
N PHE A 104 17.96 14.35 -12.32
CA PHE A 104 19.32 14.86 -12.48
C PHE A 104 19.61 15.12 -13.96
N SER A 105 20.33 16.21 -14.24
CA SER A 105 20.96 16.38 -15.55
C SER A 105 22.09 15.36 -15.72
N ASP A 106 22.35 14.93 -16.95
CA ASP A 106 23.33 13.85 -17.22
C ASP A 106 24.76 14.24 -16.80
N ASP A 107 25.03 15.54 -16.76
CA ASP A 107 26.34 16.12 -16.42
C ASP A 107 26.50 16.36 -14.91
N GLN A 108 25.43 16.18 -14.11
CA GLN A 108 25.46 16.44 -12.68
C GLN A 108 25.75 15.16 -11.89
N PRO A 109 26.65 15.20 -10.88
CA PRO A 109 26.88 14.04 -10.04
C PRO A 109 25.63 13.72 -9.21
N LEU A 110 25.28 12.44 -9.12
CA LEU A 110 24.23 11.99 -8.22
C LEU A 110 24.64 12.33 -6.78
N LYS A 111 23.82 13.16 -6.15
CA LYS A 111 23.89 13.47 -4.71
C LYS A 111 22.48 13.53 -4.17
N PHE A 112 22.08 12.50 -3.44
CA PHE A 112 20.78 12.41 -2.81
C PHE A 112 20.94 12.14 -1.32
N GLY A 113 20.22 12.89 -0.50
CA GLY A 113 20.22 12.72 0.95
C GLY A 113 18.80 12.77 1.46
N LEU A 114 18.38 11.74 2.18
CA LEU A 114 17.09 11.67 2.83
C LEU A 114 17.33 11.36 4.31
N GLU A 115 17.04 12.34 5.15
CA GLU A 115 17.12 12.20 6.60
C GLU A 115 15.70 11.91 7.12
N THR A 116 15.50 10.72 7.70
CA THR A 116 14.27 10.41 8.42
C THR A 116 14.48 10.68 9.89
N ARG A 117 13.75 11.67 10.41
CA ARG A 117 13.63 11.88 11.85
C ARG A 117 12.32 11.25 12.30
N LEU A 118 12.39 10.26 13.18
CA LEU A 118 11.22 9.82 13.91
C LEU A 118 10.82 10.96 14.85
N SER A 119 9.85 11.78 14.43
CA SER A 119 9.27 12.83 15.26
C SER A 119 8.18 12.22 16.13
N GLY A 120 8.46 12.08 17.42
CA GLY A 120 7.55 11.52 18.39
C GLY A 120 8.23 10.44 19.23
N LYS A 121 7.79 10.29 20.47
CA LYS A 121 8.06 9.08 21.23
C LYS A 121 6.83 8.21 21.06
N ASP A 122 7.00 6.98 20.59
CA ASP A 122 5.97 5.95 20.75
C ASP A 122 5.87 5.62 22.24
N VAL A 123 5.13 6.46 22.96
CA VAL A 123 4.90 6.28 24.39
C VAL A 123 3.84 5.21 24.54
N PHE A 124 4.27 4.02 24.96
CA PHE A 124 3.34 2.99 25.38
C PHE A 124 2.46 3.52 26.51
N ASN A 125 1.14 3.56 26.28
CA ASN A 125 0.16 3.95 27.27
C ASN A 125 -0.56 2.70 27.81
N PRO A 126 -0.14 2.16 28.97
CA PRO A 126 -0.71 0.93 29.51
C PRO A 126 -2.20 1.06 29.84
N ASP A 127 -2.68 2.24 30.25
CA ASP A 127 -4.08 2.47 30.58
C ASP A 127 -4.96 2.43 29.32
N ASN A 128 -4.51 3.03 28.22
CA ASN A 128 -5.22 2.94 26.94
C ASN A 128 -5.30 1.50 26.45
N THR A 129 -4.19 0.74 26.51
CA THR A 129 -4.19 -0.68 26.11
C THR A 129 -5.12 -1.49 27.00
N LYS A 130 -5.06 -1.30 28.33
CA LYS A 130 -5.94 -1.97 29.29
C LYS A 130 -7.41 -1.67 28.99
N ASN A 131 -7.76 -0.39 28.83
CA ASN A 131 -9.12 0.04 28.55
C ASN A 131 -9.63 -0.53 27.22
N LEU A 132 -8.83 -0.44 26.16
CA LEU A 132 -9.19 -1.00 24.86
C LEU A 132 -9.40 -2.51 24.96
N PHE A 133 -8.47 -3.25 25.58
CA PHE A 133 -8.56 -4.70 25.75
C PHE A 133 -9.86 -5.13 26.45
N PHE A 134 -10.19 -4.52 27.59
CA PHE A 134 -11.40 -4.86 28.35
C PHE A 134 -12.66 -4.56 27.54
N HIS A 135 -12.74 -3.38 26.93
CA HIS A 135 -13.98 -2.97 26.27
C HIS A 135 -14.13 -3.55 24.86
N SER A 136 -13.04 -3.94 24.19
CA SER A 136 -13.09 -4.49 22.83
C SER A 136 -13.40 -5.98 22.76
N MET A 137 -13.37 -6.71 23.87
CA MET A 137 -13.46 -8.17 23.86
C MET A 137 -14.75 -8.70 23.19
N SER A 138 -15.86 -7.98 23.37
CA SER A 138 -17.17 -8.33 22.79
C SER A 138 -17.30 -8.06 21.28
N PHE A 139 -16.37 -7.32 20.68
CA PHE A 139 -16.31 -7.05 19.24
C PHE A 139 -14.90 -7.26 18.66
N ARG A 140 -14.11 -8.13 19.30
CA ARG A 140 -12.71 -8.40 18.95
C ARG A 140 -12.49 -8.75 17.48
N GLU A 141 -13.47 -9.40 16.85
CA GLU A 141 -13.40 -9.72 15.42
C GLU A 141 -13.45 -8.49 14.54
N ASP A 142 -14.29 -7.51 14.89
CA ASP A 142 -14.42 -6.26 14.13
C ASP A 142 -13.17 -5.41 14.32
N LEU A 143 -12.63 -5.38 15.55
CA LEU A 143 -11.36 -4.72 15.83
C LEU A 143 -10.21 -5.37 15.07
N ARG A 144 -10.14 -6.71 14.99
CA ARG A 144 -9.14 -7.42 14.20
C ARG A 144 -9.25 -7.05 12.72
N LEU A 145 -10.45 -7.11 12.14
CA LEU A 145 -10.67 -6.72 10.74
C LEU A 145 -10.27 -5.27 10.47
N PHE A 146 -10.51 -4.37 11.42
CA PHE A 146 -10.13 -2.96 11.31
C PHE A 146 -8.62 -2.77 11.32
N VAL A 147 -7.92 -3.46 12.24
CA VAL A 147 -6.46 -3.45 12.31
C VAL A 147 -5.85 -4.06 11.05
N ASP A 148 -6.36 -5.20 10.60
CA ASP A 148 -5.89 -5.88 9.37
C ASP A 148 -6.11 -5.01 8.12
N GLY A 149 -7.19 -4.22 8.08
CA GLY A 149 -7.41 -3.25 7.00
C GLY A 149 -6.38 -2.11 6.99
N GLY A 150 -5.87 -1.73 8.16
CA GLY A 150 -4.89 -0.67 8.35
C GLY A 150 -3.45 -1.12 8.11
N ASP A 151 -3.15 -2.40 8.31
CA ASP A 151 -1.80 -2.96 8.29
C ASP A 151 -1.21 -3.01 6.87
N GLU A 152 -0.20 -2.18 6.60
CA GLU A 152 0.45 -2.08 5.29
C GLU A 152 1.24 -3.33 4.89
N ARG A 153 1.58 -4.20 5.86
CA ARG A 153 2.28 -5.46 5.63
C ARG A 153 1.36 -6.52 5.02
N ILE A 154 0.04 -6.32 5.10
CA ILE A 154 -0.97 -7.21 4.53
C ILE A 154 -1.20 -6.82 3.06
N PRO A 155 -1.28 -7.80 2.12
CA PRO A 155 -1.57 -7.50 0.72
C PRO A 155 -2.82 -6.63 0.53
N LEU A 156 -2.74 -5.69 -0.41
CA LEU A 156 -3.74 -4.63 -0.63
C LEU A 156 -5.18 -5.16 -0.75
N GLN A 157 -5.37 -6.26 -1.49
CA GLN A 157 -6.68 -6.89 -1.63
C GLN A 157 -7.25 -7.40 -0.31
N TYR A 158 -6.42 -7.95 0.58
CA TYR A 158 -6.87 -8.47 1.87
C TYR A 158 -7.14 -7.34 2.87
N ARG A 159 -6.39 -6.23 2.81
CA ARG A 159 -6.70 -5.02 3.56
C ARG A 159 -8.09 -4.48 3.19
N PHE A 160 -8.36 -4.36 1.89
CA PHE A 160 -9.68 -3.96 1.39
C PHE A 160 -10.78 -4.92 1.85
N LEU A 161 -10.57 -6.22 1.67
CA LEU A 161 -11.56 -7.25 2.06
C LEU A 161 -11.82 -7.27 3.57
N SER A 162 -10.84 -6.90 4.40
CA SER A 162 -11.01 -6.80 5.86
C SER A 162 -11.98 -5.68 6.23
N TYR A 163 -11.79 -4.47 5.69
CA TYR A 163 -12.76 -3.39 5.86
C TYR A 163 -14.13 -3.72 5.25
N TYR A 164 -14.14 -4.30 4.05
CA TYR A 164 -15.37 -4.72 3.39
C TYR A 164 -16.16 -5.73 4.24
N LYS A 165 -15.47 -6.62 4.97
CA LYS A 165 -16.10 -7.59 5.85
C LYS A 165 -16.83 -6.93 7.02
N ILE A 166 -16.35 -5.81 7.53
CA ILE A 166 -17.05 -5.01 8.55
C ILE A 166 -18.37 -4.49 7.98
N LEU A 167 -18.39 -4.00 6.73
CA LEU A 167 -19.63 -3.61 6.06
C LEU A 167 -20.59 -4.80 5.90
N GLU A 168 -20.09 -5.97 5.48
CA GLU A 168 -20.90 -7.18 5.40
C GLU A 168 -21.55 -7.51 6.75
N LYS A 169 -20.78 -7.52 7.85
CA LYS A 169 -21.32 -7.87 9.17
C LYS A 169 -22.44 -6.93 9.63
N ASN A 170 -22.39 -5.66 9.23
CA ASN A 170 -23.36 -4.65 9.66
C ASN A 170 -24.57 -4.52 8.73
N PHE A 171 -24.38 -4.72 7.42
CA PHE A 171 -25.41 -4.47 6.41
C PHE A 171 -25.84 -5.72 5.64
N LYS A 172 -25.38 -6.92 6.01
CA LYS A 172 -25.82 -8.20 5.41
C LYS A 172 -26.47 -9.08 6.46
N LYS A 173 -27.73 -9.47 6.24
CA LYS A 173 -28.50 -10.34 7.12
C LYS A 173 -28.99 -11.56 6.34
N ASN A 174 -28.78 -12.76 6.88
CA ASN A 174 -29.16 -14.03 6.23
C ASN A 174 -28.64 -14.16 4.79
N GLY A 175 -27.42 -13.68 4.55
CA GLY A 175 -26.79 -13.69 3.22
C GLY A 175 -27.24 -12.58 2.27
N LEU A 176 -28.26 -11.80 2.63
CA LEU A 176 -28.81 -10.73 1.79
C LEU A 176 -28.37 -9.35 2.28
N TRP A 177 -27.97 -8.49 1.35
CA TRP A 177 -27.64 -7.10 1.63
C TRP A 177 -28.90 -6.29 1.93
N LYS A 178 -28.87 -5.57 3.03
CA LYS A 178 -29.81 -4.51 3.35
C LYS A 178 -29.46 -3.26 2.55
N LYS A 179 -29.79 -3.28 1.26
CA LYS A 179 -29.33 -2.28 0.28
C LYS A 179 -29.66 -0.85 0.70
N GLU A 180 -30.88 -0.60 1.16
CA GLU A 180 -31.32 0.74 1.56
C GLU A 180 -30.55 1.27 2.78
N GLU A 181 -30.35 0.43 3.81
CA GLU A 181 -29.56 0.80 4.99
C GLU A 181 -28.10 1.10 4.62
N LEU A 182 -27.50 0.26 3.76
CA LEU A 182 -26.13 0.47 3.27
C LEU A 182 -26.01 1.76 2.46
N GLU A 183 -26.91 2.00 1.51
CA GLU A 183 -26.89 3.20 0.66
C GLU A 183 -27.08 4.46 1.50
N GLN A 184 -28.02 4.44 2.45
CA GLN A 184 -28.26 5.56 3.34
C GLN A 184 -27.02 5.87 4.19
N HIS A 185 -26.32 4.84 4.68
CA HIS A 185 -25.08 5.01 5.43
C HIS A 185 -23.94 5.56 4.55
N LEU A 186 -23.76 5.00 3.35
CA LEU A 186 -22.71 5.41 2.43
C LEU A 186 -22.91 6.83 1.86
N LYS A 187 -24.16 7.32 1.81
CA LYS A 187 -24.49 8.67 1.35
C LYS A 187 -23.74 9.76 2.11
N THR A 188 -23.47 9.58 3.41
CA THR A 188 -22.69 10.53 4.22
C THR A 188 -21.24 10.68 3.75
N TYR A 189 -20.72 9.73 2.97
CA TYR A 189 -19.35 9.72 2.46
C TYR A 189 -19.28 9.95 0.95
N GLU A 190 -20.39 10.24 0.28
CA GLU A 190 -20.46 10.34 -1.18
C GLU A 190 -19.42 11.33 -1.75
N GLU A 191 -19.21 12.47 -1.08
CA GLU A 191 -18.22 13.46 -1.49
C GLU A 191 -16.78 12.92 -1.44
N LEU A 192 -16.43 12.07 -0.46
CA LEU A 192 -15.11 11.44 -0.40
C LEU A 192 -14.86 10.51 -1.61
N PHE A 193 -15.91 9.81 -2.06
CA PHE A 193 -15.81 8.99 -3.27
C PHE A 193 -15.61 9.85 -4.52
N LYS A 194 -16.32 10.98 -4.63
CA LYS A 194 -16.18 11.93 -5.75
C LYS A 194 -14.79 12.57 -5.78
N GLU A 195 -14.30 13.02 -4.63
CA GLU A 195 -12.95 13.58 -4.48
C GLU A 195 -11.86 12.58 -4.87
N ALA A 196 -12.06 11.29 -4.59
CA ALA A 196 -11.17 10.21 -5.03
C ALA A 196 -11.37 9.80 -6.51
N GLY A 197 -12.22 10.51 -7.26
CA GLY A 197 -12.43 10.30 -8.70
C GLY A 197 -13.42 9.18 -9.05
N PHE A 198 -14.21 8.67 -8.11
CA PHE A 198 -15.19 7.64 -8.38
C PHE A 198 -16.51 8.22 -8.90
N ILE A 199 -16.98 7.70 -10.04
CA ILE A 199 -18.24 8.08 -10.66
C ILE A 199 -19.31 7.03 -10.34
N GLY A 200 -20.46 7.45 -9.84
CA GLY A 200 -21.61 6.58 -9.55
C GLY A 200 -21.85 6.36 -8.06
N LYS A 201 -22.63 5.32 -7.74
CA LYS A 201 -23.01 5.02 -6.36
C LYS A 201 -21.84 4.39 -5.58
N PRO A 202 -21.55 4.85 -4.35
CA PRO A 202 -20.50 4.26 -3.51
C PRO A 202 -20.63 2.73 -3.34
N SER A 203 -21.85 2.22 -3.14
CA SER A 203 -22.13 0.79 -3.00
C SER A 203 -21.66 -0.01 -4.23
N SER A 204 -22.01 0.45 -5.44
CA SER A 204 -21.63 -0.17 -6.71
C SER A 204 -20.11 -0.22 -6.86
N THR A 205 -19.42 0.88 -6.53
CA THR A 205 -17.95 0.93 -6.54
C THR A 205 -17.35 -0.09 -5.58
N LEU A 206 -17.83 -0.15 -4.34
CA LEU A 206 -17.36 -1.10 -3.33
C LEU A 206 -17.58 -2.56 -3.75
N HIS A 207 -18.75 -2.90 -4.28
CA HIS A 207 -19.04 -4.24 -4.78
C HIS A 207 -18.14 -4.62 -5.97
N SER A 208 -17.94 -3.70 -6.91
CA SER A 208 -17.08 -3.94 -8.07
C SER A 208 -15.62 -4.19 -7.67
N VAL A 209 -15.08 -3.40 -6.74
CA VAL A 209 -13.70 -3.58 -6.26
C VAL A 209 -13.55 -4.84 -5.42
N ARG A 210 -14.57 -5.19 -4.63
CA ARG A 210 -14.60 -6.46 -3.89
C ARG A 210 -14.48 -7.66 -4.82
N ASP A 211 -15.24 -7.69 -5.91
CA ASP A 211 -15.24 -8.84 -6.81
C ASP A 211 -13.86 -9.05 -7.45
N LYS A 212 -13.15 -7.95 -7.76
CA LYS A 212 -11.76 -7.98 -8.23
C LYS A 212 -10.79 -8.47 -7.15
N CYS A 213 -10.89 -7.93 -5.94
CA CYS A 213 -10.06 -8.32 -4.79
C CYS A 213 -10.29 -9.78 -4.35
N ALA A 214 -11.50 -10.30 -4.50
CA ALA A 214 -11.86 -11.68 -4.17
C ALA A 214 -11.57 -12.65 -5.32
N HIS A 215 -11.00 -12.18 -6.44
CA HIS A 215 -10.79 -12.95 -7.67
C HIS A 215 -12.07 -13.65 -8.16
N ILE A 216 -13.24 -13.05 -7.92
CA ILE A 216 -14.51 -13.57 -8.42
C ILE A 216 -14.55 -13.28 -9.91
N ARG A 217 -14.39 -14.34 -10.71
CA ARG A 217 -14.44 -14.26 -12.17
C ARG A 217 -15.77 -13.65 -12.64
N THR A 218 -15.72 -12.45 -13.19
CA THR A 218 -16.81 -11.85 -13.97
C THR A 218 -16.47 -11.95 -15.47
N GLY A 219 -16.52 -13.15 -16.06
CA GLY A 219 -16.40 -13.34 -17.52
C GLY A 219 -15.47 -14.46 -18.01
N ASN A 220 -15.55 -14.75 -19.32
CA ASN A 220 -14.85 -15.84 -20.04
C ASN A 220 -13.42 -15.50 -20.52
N THR A 221 -12.90 -14.32 -20.24
CA THR A 221 -11.56 -13.90 -20.69
C THR A 221 -10.48 -14.37 -19.71
N ARG A 222 -9.47 -15.07 -20.24
CA ARG A 222 -8.24 -15.46 -19.54
C ARG A 222 -7.41 -14.21 -19.23
N GLU A 223 -7.76 -13.47 -18.20
CA GLU A 223 -6.79 -12.63 -17.50
C GLU A 223 -6.00 -13.56 -16.57
N SER A 224 -4.67 -13.58 -16.73
CA SER A 224 -3.76 -14.30 -15.84
C SER A 224 -3.70 -13.58 -14.49
N LEU A 225 -4.76 -13.72 -13.70
CA LEU A 225 -4.79 -13.30 -12.32
C LEU A 225 -3.94 -14.28 -11.52
N GLY A 226 -2.72 -13.87 -11.16
CA GLY A 226 -2.06 -14.48 -10.02
C GLY A 226 -2.98 -14.31 -8.82
N VAL A 227 -3.21 -15.39 -8.06
CA VAL A 227 -4.03 -15.42 -6.84
C VAL A 227 -3.53 -14.41 -5.78
N THR A 228 -2.34 -13.84 -5.99
CA THR A 228 -1.64 -12.98 -5.04
C THR A 228 -1.71 -11.48 -5.35
N HIS A 229 -2.07 -11.04 -6.57
CA HIS A 229 -1.90 -9.63 -6.97
C HIS A 229 -3.04 -9.04 -7.81
N LEU A 230 -3.32 -7.76 -7.57
CA LEU A 230 -4.17 -6.90 -8.39
C LEU A 230 -3.36 -6.33 -9.56
N ASN A 231 -3.99 -6.07 -10.71
CA ASN A 231 -3.30 -5.31 -11.76
C ASN A 231 -3.10 -3.84 -11.35
N HIS A 232 -2.23 -3.09 -12.05
CA HIS A 232 -1.90 -1.71 -11.67
C HIS A 232 -3.14 -0.81 -11.52
N LYS A 233 -4.07 -0.86 -12.48
CA LYS A 233 -5.31 -0.06 -12.44
C LYS A 233 -6.17 -0.40 -11.22
N GLU A 234 -6.27 -1.68 -10.89
CA GLU A 234 -7.01 -2.16 -9.72
C GLU A 234 -6.33 -1.82 -8.41
N ALA A 235 -5.00 -1.89 -8.36
CA ALA A 235 -4.21 -1.51 -7.20
C ALA A 235 -4.36 0.00 -6.90
N VAL A 236 -4.32 0.85 -7.92
CA VAL A 236 -4.55 2.30 -7.76
C VAL A 236 -5.95 2.57 -7.21
N ILE A 237 -6.99 1.98 -7.81
CA ILE A 237 -8.38 2.13 -7.36
C ILE A 237 -8.56 1.65 -5.92
N THR A 238 -8.02 0.47 -5.59
CA THR A 238 -8.16 -0.13 -4.27
C THR A 238 -7.43 0.70 -3.21
N SER A 239 -6.23 1.20 -3.53
CA SER A 239 -5.45 2.06 -2.65
C SER A 239 -6.19 3.38 -2.34
N ALA A 240 -6.84 3.97 -3.35
CA ALA A 240 -7.63 5.19 -3.17
C ALA A 240 -8.87 4.97 -2.28
N LEU A 241 -9.43 3.76 -2.25
CA LEU A 241 -10.60 3.42 -1.42
C LEU A 241 -10.27 3.11 0.03
N LEU A 242 -9.07 2.60 0.33
CA LEU A 242 -8.69 2.24 1.71
C LEU A 242 -8.87 3.36 2.74
N PRO A 243 -8.43 4.62 2.52
CA PRO A 243 -8.62 5.69 3.50
C PRO A 243 -10.11 6.02 3.72
N ILE A 244 -10.93 5.92 2.67
CA ILE A 244 -12.38 6.13 2.76
C ILE A 244 -13.00 5.01 3.61
N LEU A 245 -12.64 3.76 3.33
CA LEU A 245 -13.12 2.59 4.07
C LEU A 245 -12.67 2.58 5.53
N ASN A 246 -11.44 3.01 5.83
CA ASN A 246 -10.97 3.18 7.20
C ASN A 246 -11.89 4.15 7.98
N ARG A 247 -12.24 5.29 7.37
CA ARG A 247 -13.15 6.27 7.99
C ARG A 247 -14.56 5.70 8.21
N ILE A 248 -15.13 5.03 7.22
CA ILE A 248 -16.47 4.42 7.31
C ILE A 248 -16.49 3.34 8.40
N THR A 249 -15.55 2.40 8.35
CA THR A 249 -15.51 1.27 9.28
C THR A 249 -15.13 1.71 10.69
N GLY A 250 -14.29 2.72 10.84
CA GLY A 250 -13.99 3.35 12.12
C GLY A 250 -15.24 3.96 12.77
N GLN A 251 -16.08 4.64 11.98
CA GLN A 251 -17.37 5.14 12.49
C GLN A 251 -18.30 4.00 12.92
N ILE A 252 -18.42 2.94 12.12
CA ILE A 252 -19.25 1.77 12.46
C ILE A 252 -18.81 1.14 13.79
N ILE A 253 -17.51 0.95 13.99
CA ILE A 253 -16.96 0.39 15.23
C ILE A 253 -17.24 1.33 16.41
N ASN A 254 -17.03 2.64 16.24
CA ASN A 254 -17.28 3.62 17.29
C ASN A 254 -18.77 3.71 17.65
N SER A 255 -19.69 3.64 16.69
CA SER A 255 -21.13 3.59 16.96
C SER A 255 -21.52 2.32 17.71
N THR A 256 -21.00 1.17 17.28
CA THR A 256 -21.20 -0.11 17.97
C THR A 256 -20.69 -0.06 19.41
N PHE A 257 -19.59 0.66 19.65
CA PHE A 257 -19.03 0.87 20.97
C PHE A 257 -19.91 1.76 21.85
N ALA A 258 -20.42 2.87 21.29
CA ALA A 258 -21.29 3.79 22.01
C ALA A 258 -22.59 3.12 22.47
N ASP A 259 -23.21 2.31 21.60
CA ASP A 259 -24.46 1.62 21.90
C ASP A 259 -24.30 0.55 22.98
N ARG A 260 -23.08 0.02 23.17
CA ARG A 260 -22.76 -1.01 24.18
C ARG A 260 -22.33 -0.46 25.54
N LYS A 261 -22.16 0.85 25.69
CA LYS A 261 -21.83 1.49 26.98
C LYS A 261 -23.02 1.58 27.95
N ILE A 262 -24.16 1.01 27.60
CA ILE A 262 -25.35 0.92 28.45
C ILE A 262 -25.50 -0.53 28.91
N CYS A 263 -24.69 -0.97 29.87
CA CYS A 263 -24.90 -2.17 30.69
C CYS A 263 -23.98 -2.14 31.90
#